data_AF-A0A7J4KHR9-F1
#
_entry.id   AF-A0A7J4KHR9-F1
#
_cell.length_a   1.000
_cell.length_b   1.000
_cell.length_c   1.000
_cell.angle_alpha   90.00
_cell.angle_beta   90.00
_cell.angle_gamma   90.00
#
_symmetry.space_group_name_H-M   'P 1'
#
loop_
_entity.id
_entity.type
_entity.pdbx_description
1 polymer ?
#
loop_
_entity_poly.entity_id
_entity_poly.type
_entity_poly.pdbx_seq_one_letter_code
_entity_poly.pdbx_strand_id
1 'polypeptide(L)'
;MRKQKTSQKKVSQKTMTVTMNKDLKQWISTEDHAGISETLQTHTKERKPRGKCGICRVHPAKAICIKCGESVCTSCFFTMVGLCQNCLSKETIEKWKNKKTDWKKILDVDWVD
;
A
#
# COMPACT_ATOMS: atom_id res chain seq x y z
N MET A 1 10.21 -2.80 41.59
CA MET A 1 10.07 -3.73 40.45
C MET A 1 8.64 -4.27 40.39
N ARG A 2 7.69 -3.54 39.77
CA ARG A 2 6.30 -3.98 39.56
C ARG A 2 6.13 -4.44 38.11
N LYS A 3 5.91 -5.73 37.91
CA LYS A 3 5.69 -6.34 36.58
C LYS A 3 4.27 -6.02 36.09
N GLN A 4 4.14 -5.19 35.07
CA GLN A 4 2.89 -4.99 34.34
C GLN A 4 2.72 -6.12 33.31
N LYS A 5 1.65 -6.91 33.42
CA LYS A 5 1.23 -7.88 32.41
C LYS A 5 0.26 -7.18 31.46
N THR A 6 0.71 -6.87 30.24
CA THR A 6 -0.15 -6.38 29.16
C THR A 6 -0.80 -7.56 28.45
N SER A 7 -2.11 -7.75 28.67
CA SER A 7 -2.94 -8.71 27.95
C SER A 7 -3.24 -8.17 26.54
N GLN A 8 -2.68 -8.79 25.51
CA GLN A 8 -2.87 -8.38 24.11
C GLN A 8 -4.24 -8.88 23.60
N LYS A 9 -5.11 -7.92 23.28
CA LYS A 9 -6.43 -8.09 22.66
C LYS A 9 -6.26 -8.55 21.21
N LYS A 10 -6.68 -9.77 20.87
CA LYS A 10 -6.70 -10.29 19.48
C LYS A 10 -7.83 -9.61 18.70
N VAL A 11 -7.48 -8.76 17.74
CA VAL A 11 -8.42 -8.19 16.76
C VAL A 11 -8.51 -9.16 15.59
N SER A 12 -9.67 -9.80 15.44
CA SER A 12 -10.00 -10.72 14.34
C SER A 12 -10.11 -9.92 13.03
N GLN A 13 -9.27 -10.26 12.04
CA GLN A 13 -9.31 -9.64 10.71
C GLN A 13 -10.53 -10.19 9.94
N LYS A 14 -11.56 -9.35 9.79
CA LYS A 14 -12.70 -9.63 8.93
C LYS A 14 -12.27 -9.46 7.47
N THR A 15 -12.04 -10.57 6.77
CA THR A 15 -11.75 -10.59 5.33
C THR A 15 -12.98 -10.09 4.57
N MET A 16 -12.90 -8.91 3.94
CA MET A 16 -13.93 -8.46 3.01
C MET A 16 -13.76 -9.23 1.71
N THR A 17 -14.60 -10.24 1.47
CA THR A 17 -14.72 -10.87 0.16
C THR A 17 -15.32 -9.86 -0.80
N VAL A 18 -14.49 -9.33 -1.71
CA VAL A 18 -14.94 -8.44 -2.80
C VAL A 18 -15.67 -9.31 -3.83
N THR A 19 -16.98 -9.43 -3.69
CA THR A 19 -17.83 -10.12 -4.66
C THR A 19 -18.12 -9.16 -5.82
N MET A 20 -17.61 -9.45 -7.02
CA MET A 20 -17.85 -8.63 -8.21
C MET A 20 -19.34 -8.61 -8.57
N ASN A 21 -19.87 -7.43 -8.94
CA ASN A 21 -21.26 -7.26 -9.43
C ASN A 21 -21.46 -8.03 -10.75
N LYS A 22 -22.66 -8.57 -10.97
CA LYS A 22 -23.09 -9.26 -12.20
C LYS A 22 -22.88 -8.39 -13.45
N ASP A 23 -23.22 -7.11 -13.39
CA ASP A 23 -23.10 -6.20 -14.53
C ASP A 23 -21.64 -6.04 -14.97
N LEU A 24 -20.73 -5.96 -13.99
CA LEU A 24 -19.29 -5.86 -14.22
C LEU A 24 -18.72 -7.14 -14.83
N LYS A 25 -19.21 -8.32 -14.42
CA LYS A 25 -18.79 -9.60 -15.00
C LYS A 25 -19.19 -9.69 -16.47
N GLN A 26 -20.41 -9.26 -16.79
CA GLN A 26 -20.93 -9.28 -18.16
C GLN A 26 -20.14 -8.32 -19.07
N TRP A 27 -19.75 -7.15 -18.55
CA TRP A 27 -18.92 -6.19 -19.29
C TRP A 27 -17.50 -6.70 -19.58
N ILE A 28 -16.89 -7.47 -18.68
CA ILE A 28 -15.54 -8.04 -18.91
C ILE A 28 -15.60 -9.21 -19.92
N SER A 29 -16.73 -9.90 -20.02
CA SER A 29 -16.91 -11.08 -20.88
C SER A 29 -17.18 -10.78 -22.35
N THR A 30 -17.42 -9.52 -22.73
CA THR A 30 -17.57 -9.13 -24.16
C THR A 30 -16.21 -9.13 -24.88
N GLU A 31 -16.21 -9.56 -26.14
CA GLU A 31 -15.01 -9.88 -26.94
C GLU A 31 -14.00 -8.72 -27.07
N ASP A 32 -14.47 -7.48 -27.02
CA ASP A 32 -13.65 -6.25 -27.04
C ASP A 32 -12.84 -6.00 -25.74
N HIS A 33 -13.09 -6.77 -24.69
CA HIS A 33 -12.51 -6.59 -23.36
C HIS A 33 -11.78 -7.83 -22.83
N ALA A 34 -11.68 -8.89 -23.63
CA ALA A 34 -10.96 -10.11 -23.26
C ALA A 34 -9.48 -9.83 -22.89
N GLY A 35 -8.81 -8.91 -23.59
CA GLY A 35 -7.44 -8.47 -23.25
C GLY A 35 -7.34 -7.76 -21.89
N ILE A 36 -8.44 -7.17 -21.40
CA ILE A 36 -8.52 -6.54 -20.08
C ILE A 36 -8.60 -7.62 -18.99
N SER A 37 -9.29 -8.74 -19.24
CA SER A 37 -9.37 -9.88 -18.32
C SER A 37 -7.99 -10.51 -18.06
N GLU A 38 -7.18 -10.70 -19.10
CA GLU A 38 -5.84 -11.27 -18.98
C GLU A 38 -4.87 -10.33 -18.24
N THR A 39 -4.98 -9.03 -18.51
CA THR A 39 -4.22 -7.97 -17.80
C THR A 39 -4.65 -7.88 -16.33
N LEU A 40 -5.95 -7.96 -16.03
CA LEU A 40 -6.45 -7.96 -14.65
C LEU A 40 -5.94 -9.17 -13.85
N GLN A 41 -5.92 -10.37 -14.45
CA GLN A 41 -5.45 -11.60 -13.79
C GLN A 41 -3.94 -11.58 -13.50
N THR A 42 -3.14 -11.02 -14.39
CA THR A 42 -1.68 -10.90 -14.19
C THR A 42 -1.33 -9.88 -13.09
N HIS A 43 -2.11 -8.82 -12.95
CA HIS A 43 -1.96 -7.82 -11.89
C HIS A 43 -2.58 -8.23 -10.54
N THR A 44 -3.54 -9.15 -10.51
CA THR A 44 -4.17 -9.67 -9.26
C THR A 44 -3.53 -10.94 -8.71
N LYS A 45 -2.54 -11.55 -9.39
CA LYS A 45 -1.66 -12.53 -8.73
C LYS A 45 -1.01 -11.82 -7.55
N GLU A 46 -1.53 -12.08 -6.35
CA GLU A 46 -1.07 -11.49 -5.08
C GLU A 46 0.45 -11.69 -4.93
N ARG A 47 1.23 -10.74 -5.45
CA ARG A 47 2.66 -10.71 -5.22
C ARG A 47 2.81 -10.31 -3.77
N LYS A 48 2.95 -11.31 -2.90
CA LYS A 48 3.22 -11.10 -1.48
C LYS A 48 4.67 -10.64 -1.35
N PRO A 49 4.95 -9.51 -0.68
CA PRO A 49 6.31 -9.10 -0.39
C PRO A 49 6.97 -10.15 0.49
N ARG A 50 8.18 -10.59 0.12
CA ARG A 50 8.93 -11.61 0.88
C ARG A 50 10.32 -11.09 1.21
N GLY A 51 10.88 -11.60 2.31
CA GLY A 51 12.26 -11.34 2.71
C GLY A 51 12.50 -9.95 3.30
N LYS A 52 13.73 -9.46 3.13
CA LYS A 52 14.16 -8.12 3.58
C LYS A 52 13.93 -7.10 2.46
N CYS A 53 13.86 -5.83 2.84
CA CYS A 53 13.73 -4.73 1.88
C CYS A 53 14.89 -4.73 0.86
N GLY A 54 14.57 -4.67 -0.43
CA GLY A 54 15.57 -4.56 -1.50
C GLY A 54 16.42 -3.29 -1.45
N ILE A 55 15.90 -2.21 -0.83
CA ILE A 55 16.59 -0.91 -0.70
C ILE A 55 17.50 -0.88 0.52
N CYS A 56 16.94 -0.94 1.73
CA CYS A 56 17.75 -0.76 2.95
C CYS A 56 18.32 -2.07 3.49
N ARG A 57 17.75 -3.23 3.15
CA ARG A 57 18.11 -4.56 3.69
C ARG A 57 18.11 -4.70 5.22
N VAL A 58 17.67 -3.67 5.97
CA VAL A 58 17.56 -3.69 7.44
C VAL A 58 16.21 -4.27 7.86
N HIS A 59 15.12 -3.74 7.30
CA HIS A 59 13.76 -4.09 7.72
C HIS A 59 13.12 -5.15 6.81
N PRO A 60 12.17 -5.95 7.33
CA PRO A 60 11.39 -6.88 6.52
C PRO A 60 10.58 -6.12 5.46
N ALA A 61 10.47 -6.71 4.27
CA ALA A 61 9.63 -6.16 3.21
C ALA A 61 8.15 -6.33 3.55
N LYS A 62 7.37 -5.26 3.31
CA LYS A 62 5.93 -5.21 3.62
C LYS A 62 5.08 -4.74 2.44
N ALA A 63 5.69 -4.17 1.40
CA ALA A 63 5.01 -3.70 0.21
C ALA A 63 5.83 -4.01 -1.05
N ILE A 64 5.19 -3.94 -2.21
CA ILE A 64 5.84 -4.12 -3.53
C ILE A 64 5.67 -2.84 -4.33
N CYS A 65 6.75 -2.35 -4.93
CA CYS A 65 6.72 -1.21 -5.84
C CYS A 65 5.97 -1.57 -7.12
N ILE A 66 4.98 -0.77 -7.51
CA ILE A 66 4.19 -1.01 -8.73
C ILE A 66 5.06 -0.87 -10.00
N LYS A 67 6.06 0.02 -9.97
CA LYS A 67 6.93 0.30 -11.13
C LYS A 67 8.04 -0.74 -11.33
N CYS A 68 8.82 -1.05 -10.29
CA CYS A 68 9.96 -1.98 -10.41
C CYS A 68 9.66 -3.39 -9.89
N GLY A 69 8.53 -3.62 -9.23
CA GLY A 69 8.17 -4.93 -8.69
C GLY A 69 8.97 -5.35 -7.45
N GLU A 70 9.81 -4.48 -6.89
CA GLU A 70 10.70 -4.83 -5.79
C GLU A 70 10.00 -4.79 -4.43
N SER A 71 10.35 -5.76 -3.57
CA SER A 71 9.82 -5.90 -2.21
C SER A 71 10.55 -4.95 -1.25
N VAL A 72 9.81 -4.02 -0.64
CA VAL A 72 10.36 -2.93 0.16
C VAL A 72 9.68 -2.80 1.53
N CYS A 73 10.40 -2.26 2.51
CA CYS A 73 9.84 -1.96 3.83
C CYS A 73 9.02 -0.66 3.79
N THR A 74 8.24 -0.43 4.85
CA THR A 74 7.37 0.75 4.98
C THR A 74 8.12 2.08 4.96
N SER A 75 9.37 2.14 5.43
CA SER A 75 10.16 3.39 5.39
C SER A 75 10.73 3.69 4.00
N CYS A 76 10.93 2.67 3.15
CA CYS A 76 11.43 2.80 1.79
C CYS A 76 10.32 2.87 0.72
N PHE A 77 9.06 2.84 1.16
CA PHE A 77 7.87 2.80 0.32
C PHE A 77 6.98 4.01 0.55
N PHE A 78 6.43 4.57 -0.53
CA PHE A 78 5.48 5.66 -0.49
C PHE A 78 4.07 5.11 -0.75
N THR A 79 3.32 4.86 0.33
CA THR A 79 1.99 4.22 0.28
C THR A 79 1.00 4.95 -0.63
N MET A 80 1.01 6.29 -0.64
CA MET A 80 0.07 7.09 -1.42
C MET A 80 0.21 6.88 -2.94
N VAL A 81 1.42 6.60 -3.43
CA VAL A 81 1.70 6.42 -4.86
C VAL A 81 2.05 4.99 -5.25
N GLY A 82 2.27 4.11 -4.27
CA GLY A 82 2.66 2.73 -4.50
C GLY A 82 4.08 2.54 -5.05
N LEU A 83 4.99 3.50 -4.80
CA LEU A 83 6.35 3.51 -5.36
C LEU A 83 7.42 3.39 -4.28
N CYS A 84 8.57 2.82 -4.63
CA CYS A 84 9.75 2.80 -3.77
C CYS A 84 10.63 4.05 -3.98
N GLN A 85 11.54 4.31 -3.05
CA GLN A 85 12.48 5.45 -3.13
C GLN A 85 13.34 5.44 -4.40
N ASN A 86 13.76 4.27 -4.89
CA ASN A 86 14.58 4.20 -6.12
C ASN A 86 13.80 4.59 -7.39
N CYS A 87 12.47 4.53 -7.35
CA CYS A 87 11.62 4.87 -8.50
C CYS A 87 11.25 6.35 -8.57
N LEU A 88 11.59 7.15 -7.56
CA LEU A 88 11.32 8.57 -7.48
C LEU A 88 12.59 9.39 -7.65
N SER A 89 12.45 10.61 -8.17
CA SER A 89 13.56 11.57 -8.20
C SER A 89 13.93 12.01 -6.79
N LYS A 90 15.23 12.29 -6.56
CA LYS A 90 15.74 12.76 -5.26
C LYS A 90 14.98 14.00 -4.76
N GLU A 91 14.69 14.93 -5.66
CA GLU A 91 13.92 16.15 -5.38
C GLU A 91 12.51 15.84 -4.84
N THR A 92 11.80 14.89 -5.44
CA THR A 92 10.46 14.48 -4.99
C THR A 92 10.53 13.82 -3.62
N ILE A 93 11.55 13.01 -3.38
CA ILE A 93 11.76 12.33 -2.09
C ILE A 93 11.98 13.35 -0.97
N GLU A 94 12.81 14.37 -1.19
CA GLU A 94 13.07 15.42 -0.21
C GLU A 94 11.82 16.25 0.08
N LYS A 95 11.10 16.67 -0.98
CA LYS A 95 9.84 17.39 -0.85
C LYS A 95 8.79 16.62 -0.05
N TRP A 96 8.77 15.29 -0.13
CA TRP A 96 7.73 14.48 0.51
C TRP A 96 8.14 13.93 1.88
N LYS A 97 9.42 13.58 2.09
CA LYS A 97 9.90 13.10 3.39
C LYS A 97 10.00 14.20 4.45
N ASN A 98 10.34 15.42 4.03
CA ASN A 98 10.61 16.51 4.97
C ASN A 98 9.39 17.40 5.25
N LYS A 99 8.29 17.22 4.50
CA LYS A 99 7.06 17.99 4.72
C LYS A 99 6.26 17.36 5.86
N LYS A 100 6.64 17.68 7.11
CA LYS A 100 5.68 17.67 8.22
C LYS A 100 4.67 18.79 7.94
N THR A 101 3.72 18.50 7.08
CA THR A 101 2.62 19.40 6.79
C THR A 101 1.78 19.50 8.07
N ASP A 102 1.83 20.66 8.72
CA ASP A 102 1.04 20.93 9.92
C ASP A 102 -0.41 21.16 9.50
N TRP A 103 -1.15 20.05 9.34
CA TRP A 103 -2.53 20.05 8.82
C TRP A 103 -3.46 20.96 9.62
N LYS A 104 -3.16 21.21 10.90
CA LYS A 104 -3.89 22.13 11.76
C LYS A 104 -3.76 23.59 11.31
N LYS A 105 -2.62 23.99 10.76
CA LYS A 105 -2.40 25.35 10.23
C LYS A 105 -2.96 25.56 8.82
N ILE A 106 -3.10 24.50 8.04
CA ILE A 106 -3.51 24.60 6.63
C ILE A 106 -5.02 24.55 6.48
N LEU A 107 -5.69 23.76 7.32
CA LEU A 107 -7.11 23.48 7.11
C LEU A 107 -8.05 24.47 7.82
N ASP A 108 -7.56 25.33 8.72
CA ASP A 108 -8.36 26.34 9.46
C ASP A 108 -9.77 25.83 9.86
N VAL A 109 -9.84 24.57 10.27
CA VAL A 109 -11.08 23.94 10.75
C VAL A 109 -10.93 23.62 12.22
N ASP A 110 -11.88 24.12 13.00
CA ASP A 110 -12.09 23.68 14.37
C ASP A 110 -12.60 22.24 14.35
N TRP A 111 -11.86 21.36 15.03
CA TRP A 111 -12.23 19.97 15.22
C TRP A 111 -13.19 19.90 16.41
N VAL A 112 -14.40 19.39 16.19
CA VAL A 112 -15.36 19.13 17.26
C VAL A 112 -15.00 17.78 17.92
N ASP A 113 -14.88 17.78 19.25
CA ASP A 113 -14.60 16.59 20.08
C ASP A 113 -15.72 15.53 20.03
#